data_AF-A0A965LAK2-F1
#
_entry.id   AF-A0A965LAK2-F1
#
_cell.length_a   1.000
_cell.length_b   1.000
_cell.length_c   1.000
_cell.angle_alpha   90.00
_cell.angle_beta   90.00
_cell.angle_gamma   90.00
#
_symmetry.space_group_name_H-M   'P 1'
#
loop_
_entity.id
_entity.type
_entity.pdbx_description
1 polymer ?
#
loop_
_entity_poly.entity_id
_entity_poly.type
_entity_poly.pdbx_seq_one_letter_code
_entity_poly.pdbx_strand_id
1 'polypeptide(L)'
;MTLYDVWVFEQMANTFRIGQKDIPIVSWVPLDHVSLPVPVASFLRRPNVTPVTMSPHGQRQLEKAGIESVYIPHAIDVHNYKRTECMSLVDMTGREYILGKNQDAYLVGMVSANKANGMVHRKSFAENFAAFALFRQTRPDAVLYVH
;
A
#
# COMPACT_ATOMS: atom_id res chain seq x y z
N MET A 1 -0.03 -3.99 18.48
CA MET A 1 0.63 -3.89 17.17
C MET A 1 -0.21 -2.97 16.28
N THR A 2 0.41 -2.08 15.50
CA THR A 2 -0.29 -1.18 14.56
C THR A 2 0.28 -1.30 13.16
N LEU A 3 -0.57 -1.09 12.15
CA LEU A 3 -0.21 -0.91 10.73
C LEU A 3 -1.01 0.29 10.22
N TYR A 4 -0.54 1.49 10.54
CA TYR A 4 -1.24 2.73 10.24
C TYR A 4 -0.29 3.92 10.30
N ASP A 5 -0.73 5.04 9.74
CA ASP A 5 -0.03 6.31 9.76
C ASP A 5 0.17 6.81 11.20
N VAL A 6 1.42 6.78 11.67
CA VAL A 6 1.75 7.08 13.08
C VAL A 6 1.65 8.56 13.45
N TRP A 7 1.64 9.46 12.46
CA TRP A 7 1.41 10.89 12.73
C TRP A 7 0.01 11.14 13.32
N VAL A 8 -0.96 10.25 13.06
CA VAL A 8 -2.28 10.29 13.71
C VAL A 8 -2.16 9.90 15.20
N PHE A 9 -1.33 8.90 15.51
CA PHE A 9 -1.10 8.48 16.90
C PHE A 9 -0.30 9.48 17.71
N GLU A 10 0.56 10.27 17.06
CA GLU A 10 1.25 11.39 17.70
C GLU A 10 0.23 12.40 18.28
N GLN A 11 -0.86 12.68 17.55
CA GLN A 11 -1.94 13.56 18.03
C GLN A 11 -2.75 12.95 19.17
N MET A 12 -2.72 11.62 19.31
CA MET A 12 -3.41 10.85 20.34
C MET A 12 -2.44 10.31 21.40
N ALA A 13 -1.26 10.91 21.55
CA ALA A 13 -0.18 10.38 22.39
C ALA A 13 -0.60 9.92 23.79
N ASN A 14 -1.52 10.67 24.40
CA ASN A 14 -1.98 10.45 25.77
C ASN A 14 -3.00 9.30 25.92
N THR A 15 -3.46 8.69 24.81
CA THR A 15 -4.46 7.60 24.85
C THR A 15 -3.85 6.21 24.93
N PHE A 16 -2.54 6.05 24.70
CA PHE A 16 -1.85 4.75 24.74
C PHE A 16 -1.34 4.38 26.14
N ARG A 17 -2.20 4.53 27.15
CA ARG A 17 -1.86 4.27 28.56
C ARG A 17 -2.96 3.50 29.27
N ILE A 18 -2.56 2.65 30.23
CA ILE A 18 -3.48 2.06 31.22
C ILE A 18 -3.09 2.62 32.59
N GLY A 19 -3.92 3.52 33.12
CA GLY A 19 -3.57 4.31 34.29
C GLY A 19 -2.36 5.21 34.01
N GLN A 20 -1.27 5.01 34.76
CA GLN A 20 -0.02 5.75 34.58
C GLN A 20 1.02 5.02 33.69
N LYS A 21 0.71 3.82 33.19
CA LYS A 21 1.66 2.99 32.43
C LYS A 21 1.44 3.13 30.93
N ASP A 22 2.52 3.39 30.20
CA ASP A 22 2.53 3.34 28.73
C ASP A 22 2.39 1.90 28.23
N ILE A 23 1.58 1.72 27.19
CA ILE A 23 1.39 0.43 26.54
C ILE A 23 2.52 0.20 25.53
N PRO A 24 3.18 -0.97 25.47
CA PRO A 24 4.13 -1.30 24.41
C PRO A 24 3.46 -1.31 23.02
N ILE A 25 4.08 -0.64 22.04
CA ILE A 25 3.56 -0.52 20.68
C ILE A 25 4.60 -1.07 19.70
N VAL A 26 4.29 -2.21 19.09
CA VAL A 26 4.96 -2.63 17.85
C VAL A 26 4.28 -1.89 16.69
N SER A 27 5.01 -1.01 16.01
CA SER A 27 4.48 -0.21 14.90
C SER A 27 5.09 -0.67 13.59
N TRP A 28 4.29 -1.38 12.79
CA TRP A 28 4.63 -1.68 11.41
C TRP A 28 4.38 -0.42 10.58
N VAL A 29 5.40 0.44 10.50
CA VAL A 29 5.22 1.85 10.15
C VAL A 29 5.30 2.05 8.64
N PRO A 30 4.23 2.58 7.99
CA PRO A 30 4.32 3.03 6.62
C PRO A 30 5.24 4.25 6.53
N LEU A 31 6.32 4.13 5.76
CA LEU A 31 7.23 5.21 5.43
C LEU A 31 7.18 5.46 3.92
N ASP A 32 6.31 6.37 3.53
CA ASP A 32 5.94 6.69 2.14
C ASP A 32 6.40 8.08 1.68
N HIS A 33 7.08 8.83 2.56
CA HIS A 33 7.63 10.15 2.26
C HIS A 33 9.07 10.03 1.74
N VAL A 34 9.55 11.05 1.00
CA VAL A 34 10.95 11.12 0.55
C VAL A 34 11.90 11.37 1.72
N SER A 35 11.47 12.17 2.69
CA SER A 35 12.15 12.47 3.95
C SER A 35 11.31 12.01 5.13
N LEU A 36 11.95 11.62 6.23
CA LEU A 36 11.26 11.24 7.46
C LEU A 36 10.55 12.45 8.09
N PRO A 37 9.19 12.47 8.17
CA PRO A 37 8.48 13.59 8.76
C PRO A 37 8.73 13.71 10.27
N VAL A 38 8.79 14.93 10.79
CA VAL A 38 9.05 15.21 12.23
C VAL A 38 8.05 14.50 13.16
N PRO A 39 6.72 14.52 12.93
CA PRO A 39 5.77 13.83 13.81
C PRO A 39 5.96 12.31 13.82
N VAL A 40 6.38 11.74 12.69
CA VAL A 40 6.69 10.30 12.59
C VAL A 40 7.94 9.98 13.41
N ALA A 41 9.00 10.77 13.26
CA ALA A 41 10.22 10.58 14.05
C ALA A 41 9.99 10.76 15.56
N SER A 42 9.14 11.72 15.96
CA SER A 42 8.72 11.93 17.36
C SER A 42 8.08 10.68 17.94
N PHE A 43 7.09 10.12 17.23
CA PHE A 43 6.40 8.91 17.66
C PHE A 43 7.34 7.71 17.78
N LEU A 44 8.17 7.48 16.76
CA LEU A 44 9.04 6.30 16.69
C LEU A 44 10.21 6.32 17.69
N ARG A 45 10.58 7.49 18.23
CA ARG A 45 11.63 7.62 19.25
C ARG A 45 11.15 7.34 20.67
N ARG A 46 9.85 7.12 20.88
CA ARG A 46 9.32 6.86 22.22
C ARG A 46 9.84 5.54 22.76
N PRO A 47 10.14 5.46 24.07
CA PRO A 47 10.73 4.26 24.67
C PRO A 47 9.81 3.04 24.64
N ASN A 48 8.50 3.23 24.52
CA ASN A 48 7.51 2.16 24.43
C ASN A 48 7.16 1.76 22.99
N VAL A 49 7.85 2.31 21.98
CA VAL A 49 7.58 2.02 20.56
C VAL A 49 8.71 1.19 19.97
N THR A 50 8.35 0.09 19.31
CA THR A 50 9.26 -0.74 18.51
C THR A 50 8.90 -0.59 17.04
N PRO A 51 9.69 0.16 16.25
CA PRO A 51 9.45 0.33 14.81
C PRO A 51 9.76 -0.96 14.02
N VAL A 52 8.84 -1.32 13.14
CA VAL A 52 9.01 -2.38 12.14
C VAL A 52 8.84 -1.76 10.75
N THR A 53 9.87 -1.83 9.92
CA THR A 53 9.85 -1.26 8.57
C THR A 53 9.39 -2.29 7.56
N MET A 54 8.48 -1.89 6.66
CA MET A 54 7.89 -2.76 5.63
C MET A 54 8.63 -2.75 4.30
N SER A 55 9.61 -1.87 4.13
CA SER A 55 10.40 -1.77 2.90
C SER A 55 11.84 -1.32 3.19
N PRO A 56 12.81 -1.65 2.32
CA PRO A 56 14.17 -1.16 2.44
C PRO A 56 14.27 0.38 2.41
N HIS A 57 13.32 1.06 1.77
CA HIS A 57 13.25 2.52 1.75
C HIS A 57 13.04 3.09 3.16
N GLY A 58 12.03 2.60 3.87
CA GLY A 58 11.76 3.02 5.24
C GLY A 58 12.92 2.68 6.19
N GLN A 59 13.51 1.49 6.04
CA GLN A 59 14.67 1.06 6.84
C GLN A 59 15.84 2.05 6.72
N ARG A 60 16.23 2.41 5.50
CA ARG A 60 17.30 3.39 5.28
C ARG A 60 16.98 4.78 5.84
N GLN A 61 15.71 5.18 5.85
CA GLN A 61 15.32 6.46 6.43
C GLN A 61 15.48 6.47 7.95
N LEU A 62 15.10 5.39 8.64
CA LEU A 62 15.25 5.29 10.10
C LEU A 62 16.72 5.16 10.51
N GLU A 63 17.51 4.36 9.79
CA GLU A 63 18.96 4.24 10.02
C GLU A 63 19.68 5.59 9.92
N LYS A 64 19.38 6.37 8.87
CA LYS A 64 19.92 7.73 8.72
C LYS A 64 19.51 8.69 9.84
N ALA A 65 18.35 8.45 10.46
CA ALA A 65 17.83 9.25 11.56
C ALA A 65 18.28 8.75 12.95
N GLY A 66 19.08 7.68 13.01
CA GLY A 66 19.52 7.03 14.25
C GLY A 66 18.37 6.40 15.04
N ILE A 67 17.31 5.96 14.36
CA ILE A 67 16.15 5.29 14.98
C ILE A 67 16.29 3.78 14.73
N GLU A 68 16.39 3.00 15.80
CA GLU A 68 16.45 1.55 15.70
C GLU A 68 15.13 0.97 15.19
N SER A 69 15.22 0.01 14.26
CA SER A 69 14.07 -0.65 13.68
C SER A 69 14.41 -2.04 13.18
N VAL A 70 13.39 -2.89 13.08
CA VAL A 70 13.50 -4.23 12.47
C VAL A 70 12.85 -4.21 11.09
N TYR A 71 13.56 -4.72 10.08
CA TYR A 71 13.00 -4.86 8.74
C TYR A 71 12.22 -6.17 8.60
N ILE A 72 10.90 -6.05 8.42
CA ILE A 72 9.99 -7.16 8.15
C ILE A 72 9.08 -6.72 7.00
N PRO A 73 9.26 -7.24 5.77
CA PRO A 73 8.42 -6.84 4.64
C PRO A 73 7.00 -7.37 4.80
N HIS A 74 6.03 -6.69 4.19
CA HIS A 74 4.70 -7.27 4.03
C HIS A 74 4.78 -8.56 3.20
N ALA A 75 3.96 -9.52 3.59
CA ALA A 75 3.76 -10.76 2.87
C ALA A 75 2.34 -10.83 2.33
N ILE A 76 2.13 -11.75 1.40
CA ILE A 76 0.80 -12.16 0.95
C ILE A 76 0.50 -13.55 1.52
N ASP A 77 -0.76 -13.79 1.84
CA ASP A 77 -1.22 -15.15 2.15
C ASP A 77 -1.42 -15.92 0.84
N VAL A 78 -0.48 -16.80 0.53
CA VAL A 78 -0.49 -17.61 -0.71
C VAL A 78 -1.57 -18.69 -0.74
N HIS A 79 -2.22 -18.99 0.39
CA HIS A 79 -3.38 -19.88 0.41
C HIS A 79 -4.63 -19.20 -0.13
N ASN A 80 -4.72 -17.88 0.07
CA ASN A 80 -5.79 -17.01 -0.41
C ASN A 80 -5.45 -16.37 -1.77
N TYR A 81 -4.28 -15.75 -1.91
CA TYR A 81 -3.77 -15.16 -3.15
C TYR A 81 -3.10 -16.23 -4.03
N LYS A 82 -3.93 -17.11 -4.59
CA LYS A 82 -3.52 -18.15 -5.52
C LYS A 82 -4.30 -18.05 -6.81
N ARG A 83 -3.79 -18.69 -7.86
CA ARG A 83 -4.53 -18.86 -9.11
C ARG A 83 -5.82 -19.63 -8.82
N THR A 84 -6.93 -19.12 -9.33
CA THR A 84 -8.22 -19.82 -9.37
C THR A 84 -8.63 -20.02 -10.83
N GLU A 85 -9.43 -21.05 -11.08
CA GLU A 85 -10.02 -21.28 -12.41
C GLU A 85 -11.24 -20.38 -12.58
N CYS A 86 -12.17 -20.41 -11.61
CA CYS A 86 -13.35 -19.55 -11.56
C CYS A 86 -13.32 -18.60 -10.37
N MET A 87 -14.19 -17.58 -10.40
CA MET A 87 -14.49 -16.72 -9.27
C MET A 87 -15.34 -17.48 -8.24
N SER A 88 -15.25 -17.11 -6.96
CA SER A 88 -15.96 -17.82 -5.89
C SER A 88 -17.46 -17.50 -5.80
N LEU A 89 -17.90 -16.37 -6.35
CA LEU A 89 -19.29 -15.89 -6.25
C LEU A 89 -20.11 -16.15 -7.51
N VAL A 90 -19.45 -16.42 -8.64
CA VAL A 90 -20.06 -16.61 -9.95
C VAL A 90 -19.24 -17.65 -10.72
N ASP A 91 -19.93 -18.56 -11.41
CA ASP A 91 -19.30 -19.62 -12.21
C ASP A 91 -18.77 -19.06 -13.54
N MET A 92 -17.70 -18.26 -13.45
CA MET A 92 -16.96 -17.71 -14.58
C MET A 92 -15.52 -17.43 -14.17
N THR A 93 -14.61 -17.47 -15.14
CA THR A 93 -13.23 -17.02 -14.97
C THR A 93 -13.18 -15.51 -14.73
N GLY A 94 -12.12 -15.02 -14.09
CA GLY A 94 -11.90 -13.58 -13.95
C GLY A 94 -11.79 -12.86 -15.30
N ARG A 95 -11.36 -13.56 -16.35
CA ARG A 95 -11.27 -13.02 -17.71
C ARG A 95 -12.65 -12.86 -18.35
N GLU A 96 -13.52 -13.86 -18.21
CA GLU A 96 -14.91 -13.77 -18.68
C GLU A 96 -15.66 -12.64 -18.00
N TYR A 97 -15.47 -12.49 -16.69
CA TYR A 97 -16.04 -11.38 -15.94
C TYR A 97 -15.64 -10.01 -16.49
N ILE A 98 -14.36 -9.83 -16.83
CA ILE A 98 -13.82 -8.54 -17.29
C ILE A 98 -14.10 -8.28 -18.78
N LEU A 99 -13.97 -9.30 -19.63
CA LEU A 99 -13.97 -9.15 -21.09
C LEU A 99 -15.28 -9.59 -21.77
N GLY A 100 -16.15 -10.30 -21.07
CA GLY A 100 -17.41 -10.80 -21.62
C GLY A 100 -17.18 -11.64 -22.89
N LYS A 101 -17.65 -11.16 -24.05
CA LYS A 101 -17.51 -11.89 -25.32
C LYS A 101 -16.12 -11.74 -25.96
N ASN A 102 -15.29 -10.79 -25.51
CA ASN A 102 -14.02 -10.46 -26.15
C ASN A 102 -12.83 -11.19 -25.50
N GLN A 103 -12.88 -12.52 -25.44
CA GLN A 103 -11.94 -13.33 -24.65
C GLN A 103 -10.49 -13.25 -25.14
N ASP A 104 -10.28 -13.02 -26.44
CA ASP A 104 -8.96 -12.94 -27.08
C ASP A 104 -8.28 -11.57 -26.93
N ALA A 105 -8.97 -10.58 -26.34
CA ALA A 105 -8.41 -9.25 -26.13
C ALA A 105 -7.20 -9.26 -25.20
N TYR A 106 -6.26 -8.37 -25.50
CA TYR A 106 -5.14 -8.08 -24.61
C TYR A 106 -5.62 -7.28 -23.38
N LEU A 107 -5.65 -7.91 -22.22
CA LEU A 107 -6.15 -7.31 -20.99
C LEU A 107 -5.02 -6.67 -20.17
N VAL A 108 -5.14 -5.38 -19.87
CA VAL A 108 -4.33 -4.67 -18.87
C VAL A 108 -5.21 -4.42 -17.64
N GLY A 109 -4.73 -4.83 -16.46
CA GLY A 109 -5.45 -4.65 -15.20
C GLY A 109 -4.76 -3.66 -14.26
N MET A 110 -5.53 -2.76 -13.65
CA MET A 110 -5.08 -1.83 -12.62
C MET A 110 -6.06 -1.90 -11.44
N VAL A 111 -5.61 -2.44 -10.31
CA VAL A 111 -6.40 -2.52 -9.07
C VAL A 111 -5.78 -1.60 -8.03
N SER A 112 -6.35 -0.39 -7.87
CA SER A 112 -5.85 0.59 -6.92
C SER A 112 -6.86 1.69 -6.62
N ALA A 113 -6.87 2.18 -5.38
CA ALA A 113 -7.75 3.29 -5.01
C ALA A 113 -7.37 4.59 -5.74
N ASN A 114 -8.35 5.21 -6.41
CA ASN A 114 -8.24 6.56 -6.96
C ASN A 114 -8.27 7.61 -5.84
N LYS A 115 -7.13 7.78 -5.16
CA LYS A 115 -6.96 8.73 -4.06
C LYS A 115 -5.84 9.71 -4.38
N ALA A 116 -6.17 11.00 -4.35
CA ALA A 116 -5.25 12.12 -4.43
C ALA A 116 -5.56 13.14 -3.33
N ASN A 117 -4.57 13.92 -2.92
CA ASN A 117 -4.74 15.03 -1.97
C ASN A 117 -4.87 16.38 -2.69
N GLY A 118 -5.30 16.38 -3.96
CA GLY A 118 -5.45 17.57 -4.81
C GLY A 118 -4.15 18.07 -5.46
N MET A 119 -2.98 17.75 -4.89
CA MET A 119 -1.68 18.18 -5.43
C MET A 119 -0.84 17.01 -5.98
N VAL A 120 -0.96 15.82 -5.39
CA VAL A 120 -0.16 14.65 -5.78
C VAL A 120 -1.06 13.46 -6.07
N HIS A 121 -0.94 12.92 -7.29
CA HIS A 121 -1.60 11.69 -7.73
C HIS A 121 -0.68 10.49 -7.52
N ARG A 122 -0.68 9.93 -6.30
CA ARG A 122 0.26 8.85 -5.90
C ARG A 122 0.11 7.51 -6.63
N LYS A 123 -0.96 7.34 -7.43
CA LYS A 123 -1.24 6.14 -8.23
C LYS A 123 -1.13 6.40 -9.73
N SER A 124 -0.77 7.62 -10.12
CA SER A 124 -0.46 7.99 -11.50
C SER A 124 -1.55 7.60 -12.50
N PHE A 125 -2.83 7.79 -12.16
CA PHE A 125 -3.94 7.40 -13.04
C PHE A 125 -3.88 8.10 -14.40
N ALA A 126 -3.50 9.38 -14.42
CA ALA A 126 -3.38 10.15 -15.65
C ALA A 126 -2.29 9.56 -16.58
N GLU A 127 -1.13 9.25 -16.02
CA GLU A 127 -0.01 8.65 -16.73
C GLU A 127 -0.33 7.24 -17.21
N ASN A 128 -0.98 6.41 -16.38
CA ASN A 128 -1.42 5.07 -16.77
C ASN A 128 -2.44 5.14 -17.93
N PHE A 129 -3.38 6.07 -17.90
CA PHE A 129 -4.38 6.23 -18.97
C PHE A 129 -3.75 6.77 -20.26
N ALA A 130 -2.85 7.74 -20.17
CA ALA A 130 -2.11 8.25 -21.33
C ALA A 130 -1.24 7.14 -21.96
N ALA A 131 -0.52 6.37 -21.15
CA ALA A 131 0.29 5.26 -21.61
C ALA A 131 -0.58 4.17 -22.28
N PHE A 132 -1.71 3.83 -21.68
CA PHE A 132 -2.63 2.86 -22.28
C PHE A 132 -3.23 3.37 -23.60
N ALA A 133 -3.59 4.65 -23.69
CA ALA A 133 -4.08 5.25 -24.92
C ALA A 133 -3.05 5.15 -26.06
N LEU A 134 -1.77 5.42 -25.76
CA LEU A 134 -0.67 5.24 -26.72
C LEU A 134 -0.48 3.76 -27.09
N PHE A 135 -0.46 2.86 -26.10
CA PHE A 135 -0.33 1.42 -26.32
C PHE A 135 -1.42 0.88 -27.26
N ARG A 136 -2.67 1.29 -27.03
CA ARG A 136 -3.83 0.84 -27.82
C ARG A 136 -3.78 1.28 -29.28
N GLN A 137 -3.02 2.32 -29.64
CA GLN A 137 -2.80 2.67 -31.06
C GLN A 137 -2.07 1.56 -31.82
N THR A 138 -1.19 0.82 -31.13
CA THR A 138 -0.43 -0.32 -31.70
C THR A 138 -1.07 -1.67 -31.39
N ARG A 139 -1.96 -1.74 -30.39
CA ARG A 139 -2.70 -2.93 -29.99
C ARG A 139 -4.20 -2.61 -29.86
N PRO A 140 -4.96 -2.49 -30.97
CA PRO A 140 -6.34 -2.00 -30.95
C PRO A 140 -7.31 -2.88 -30.15
N ASP A 141 -7.02 -4.18 -30.05
CA ASP A 141 -7.73 -5.19 -29.27
C ASP A 141 -7.48 -5.08 -27.75
N ALA A 142 -6.61 -4.18 -27.30
CA ALA A 142 -6.33 -4.03 -25.88
C ALA A 142 -7.52 -3.43 -25.10
N VAL A 143 -7.75 -3.95 -23.89
CA VAL A 143 -8.75 -3.50 -22.93
C VAL A 143 -8.05 -3.14 -21.62
N LEU A 144 -8.38 -1.97 -21.06
CA LEU A 144 -7.93 -1.54 -19.74
C LEU A 144 -9.06 -1.75 -18.73
N TYR A 145 -8.82 -2.59 -17.74
CA TYR A 145 -9.70 -2.78 -16.58
C TYR A 145 -9.12 -2.03 -15.38
N VAL A 146 -9.94 -1.16 -14.78
CA VAL A 146 -9.55 -0.32 -13.64
C VAL A 146 -10.54 -0.55 -12.51
N HIS A 147 -10.03 -0.97 -11.35
CA HIS A 147 -10.81 -1.22 -10.14
C HIS A 147 -10.21 -0.50 -8.92
#